data_AF-A0AAU0U0G4-F1
#
_entry.id   AF-A0AAU0U0G4-F1
#
_cell.length_a   1.000
_cell.length_b   1.000
_cell.length_c   1.000
_cell.angle_alpha   90.00
_cell.angle_beta   90.00
_cell.angle_gamma   90.00
#
_symmetry.space_group_name_H-M   'P 1'
#
loop_
_entity.id
_entity.type
_entity.pdbx_description
1 polymer ?
#
loop_
_entity_poly.entity_id
_entity_poly.type
_entity_poly.pdbx_seq_one_letter_code
_entity_poly.pdbx_strand_id
1 'polypeptide(L)'
;MSADIHPGTTSGTTNNYRDVRLDATYQYLGTGRHVFTLNSSLIRETQNLGASLAAGLDCPLMTARGMNMLKSKTTTLRYIWMITCLAATGLTPVARAADATAGAKSYDAHCARCHSLANPLKNKKGPGLFGVSGRAAGSAPGYRKYSEAMKTANLTWTPDKLDAYVTNSRAMLPGTTMKFKGISEPKERADLVEFLSKQK
;
A
#
# COMPACT_ATOMS: atom_id res chain seq x y z
N MET A 1 -20.57 -20.78 -39.51
CA MET A 1 -19.58 -20.97 -38.43
C MET A 1 -19.81 -19.90 -37.38
N SER A 2 -20.48 -20.25 -36.29
CA SER A 2 -20.66 -19.38 -35.12
C SER A 2 -19.65 -19.81 -34.06
N ALA A 3 -18.93 -18.86 -33.49
CA ALA A 3 -18.17 -19.08 -32.26
C ALA A 3 -18.55 -17.96 -31.30
N ASP A 4 -19.49 -18.29 -30.42
CA ASP A 4 -19.91 -17.52 -29.27
C ASP A 4 -18.75 -17.38 -28.28
N ILE A 5 -18.39 -16.15 -27.92
CA ILE A 5 -17.45 -15.87 -26.82
C ILE A 5 -18.28 -15.30 -25.66
N HIS A 6 -18.59 -16.15 -24.69
CA HIS A 6 -19.09 -15.74 -23.38
C HIS A 6 -17.92 -15.39 -22.43
N PRO A 7 -18.12 -14.50 -21.44
CA PRO A 7 -17.07 -14.00 -20.56
C PRO A 7 -16.71 -15.04 -19.50
N GLY A 8 -15.45 -15.49 -19.50
CA GLY A 8 -14.92 -16.39 -18.48
C GLY A 8 -14.62 -15.65 -17.18
N THR A 9 -15.42 -15.90 -16.16
CA THR A 9 -15.11 -15.62 -14.75
C THR A 9 -14.02 -16.59 -14.28
N THR A 10 -12.77 -16.12 -14.14
CA THR A 10 -11.75 -16.85 -13.37
C THR A 10 -11.78 -16.39 -11.92
N SER A 11 -12.51 -17.16 -11.10
CA SER A 11 -12.34 -17.22 -9.65
C SER A 11 -11.03 -17.96 -9.37
N GLY A 12 -10.08 -17.32 -8.67
CA GLY A 12 -8.89 -18.03 -8.18
C GLY A 12 -7.73 -17.13 -7.72
N THR A 13 -7.54 -17.08 -6.41
CA THR A 13 -6.32 -16.65 -5.67
C THR A 13 -5.99 -15.15 -5.69
N THR A 14 -6.40 -14.47 -4.61
CA THR A 14 -5.99 -13.11 -4.24
C THR A 14 -4.50 -13.06 -3.89
N ASN A 15 -3.67 -12.57 -4.81
CA ASN A 15 -2.31 -12.09 -4.51
C ASN A 15 -2.34 -10.56 -4.55
N ASN A 16 -2.08 -9.92 -3.41
CA ASN A 16 -2.26 -8.49 -3.10
C ASN A 16 -1.40 -7.49 -3.90
N TYR A 17 -1.00 -7.80 -5.14
CA TYR A 17 -0.08 -6.99 -5.93
C TYR A 17 -0.49 -6.79 -7.40
N ARG A 18 -1.71 -7.16 -7.82
CA ARG A 18 -2.13 -7.02 -9.24
C ARG A 18 -3.45 -6.29 -9.52
N ASP A 19 -4.06 -5.60 -8.56
CA ASP A 19 -5.38 -4.99 -8.79
C ASP A 19 -5.35 -3.60 -9.46
N VAL A 20 -4.43 -3.40 -10.42
CA VAL A 20 -4.58 -2.34 -11.43
C VAL A 20 -5.29 -2.97 -12.61
N ARG A 21 -6.61 -2.81 -12.69
CA ARG A 21 -7.32 -3.11 -13.94
C ARG A 21 -7.08 -1.95 -14.90
N LEU A 22 -6.42 -2.27 -16.01
CA LEU A 22 -6.35 -1.43 -17.19
C LEU A 22 -7.36 -2.01 -18.19
N ASP A 23 -8.51 -1.38 -18.32
CA ASP A 23 -9.42 -1.67 -19.42
C ASP A 23 -9.13 -0.72 -20.59
N ALA A 24 -8.94 -1.32 -21.76
CA ALA A 24 -8.76 -0.60 -23.01
C ALA A 24 -9.94 -0.94 -23.91
N THR A 25 -10.72 0.08 -24.27
CA THR A 25 -11.79 -0.07 -25.28
C THR A 25 -11.42 0.68 -26.54
N TYR A 26 -11.58 0.02 -27.67
CA TYR A 26 -11.40 0.60 -28.99
C TYR A 26 -12.75 0.70 -29.69
N GLN A 27 -13.07 1.88 -30.20
CA GLN A 27 -14.27 2.09 -31.00
C GLN A 27 -13.91 2.82 -32.29
N TYR A 28 -14.36 2.27 -33.41
CA TYR A 28 -14.31 2.92 -34.72
C TYR A 28 -15.66 3.55 -35.04
N LEU A 29 -15.69 4.86 -35.29
CA LEU A 29 -16.93 5.62 -35.48
C LEU A 29 -17.24 5.92 -36.96
N GLY A 30 -16.46 5.35 -37.91
CA GLY A 30 -16.53 5.70 -39.32
C GLY A 30 -15.89 7.06 -39.64
N THR A 31 -15.68 7.35 -40.94
CA THR A 31 -15.01 8.58 -41.44
C THR A 31 -13.59 8.80 -40.91
N GLY A 32 -12.85 7.72 -40.61
CA GLY A 32 -11.45 7.79 -40.17
C GLY A 32 -11.25 8.20 -38.71
N ARG A 33 -12.31 8.21 -37.88
CA ARG A 33 -12.21 8.51 -36.45
C ARG A 33 -12.13 7.25 -35.60
N HIS A 34 -11.08 7.19 -34.79
CA HIS A 34 -10.80 6.13 -33.84
C HIS A 34 -10.83 6.70 -32.42
N VAL A 35 -11.50 6.02 -31.51
CA VAL A 35 -11.53 6.36 -30.08
C VAL A 35 -10.86 5.23 -29.31
N PHE A 36 -9.79 5.56 -28.62
CA PHE A 36 -9.10 4.67 -27.69
C PHE A 36 -9.36 5.20 -26.28
N THR A 37 -10.01 4.41 -25.44
CA THR A 37 -10.22 4.74 -24.03
C THR A 37 -9.41 3.79 -23.19
N LEU A 38 -8.59 4.34 -22.30
CA LEU A 38 -7.84 3.59 -21.29
C LEU A 38 -8.37 4.03 -19.93
N ASN A 39 -9.01 3.13 -19.19
CA ASN A 39 -9.37 3.40 -17.81
C ASN A 39 -8.47 2.59 -16.89
N SER A 40 -7.98 3.25 -15.83
CA SER A 40 -7.27 2.61 -14.73
C SER A 40 -8.09 2.81 -13.46
N SER A 41 -8.57 1.72 -12.86
CA SER A 41 -9.21 1.79 -11.54
C SER A 41 -8.38 0.99 -10.53
N LEU A 42 -8.11 1.62 -9.38
CA LEU A 42 -7.51 0.97 -8.20
C LEU A 42 -8.66 0.41 -7.36
N ILE A 43 -8.77 -0.91 -7.27
CA ILE A 43 -9.71 -1.53 -6.33
C ILE A 43 -9.10 -1.38 -4.92
N ARG A 44 -9.49 -0.33 -4.20
CA ARG A 44 -9.33 -0.31 -2.75
C ARG A 44 -10.52 -1.09 -2.19
N GLU A 45 -10.28 -2.32 -1.75
CA GLU A 45 -11.27 -3.07 -0.97
C GLU A 45 -11.51 -2.30 0.34
N THR A 46 -12.45 -1.35 0.28
CA THR A 46 -13.08 -0.81 1.46
C THR A 46 -14.06 -1.88 1.90
N GLN A 47 -13.67 -2.61 2.94
CA GLN A 47 -14.62 -3.39 3.71
C GLN A 47 -15.71 -2.44 4.19
N ASN A 48 -16.84 -2.40 3.49
CA ASN A 48 -18.09 -1.93 4.05
C ASN A 48 -18.51 -2.96 5.10
N LEU A 49 -17.92 -2.84 6.29
CA LEU A 49 -18.55 -3.31 7.51
C LEU A 49 -19.87 -2.53 7.63
N GLY A 50 -20.98 -3.25 7.50
CA GLY A 50 -22.29 -2.71 7.72
C GLY A 50 -22.38 -2.08 9.11
N ALA A 51 -22.61 -0.78 9.13
CA ALA A 51 -23.21 -0.10 10.27
C ALA A 51 -24.41 0.69 9.73
N SER A 52 -25.55 0.01 9.61
CA SER A 52 -26.83 0.69 9.62
C SER A 52 -27.04 1.22 11.04
N LEU A 53 -26.72 2.50 11.26
CA LEU A 53 -27.26 3.25 12.39
C LEU A 53 -28.58 3.87 11.91
N ALA A 54 -29.66 3.14 12.15
CA ALA A 54 -30.99 3.73 12.20
C ALA A 54 -31.03 4.66 13.42
N ALA A 55 -30.85 5.96 13.19
CA ALA A 55 -31.21 6.97 14.19
C ALA A 55 -32.72 7.14 14.14
N GLY A 56 -33.42 6.31 14.93
CA GLY A 56 -34.82 6.52 15.26
C GLY A 56 -34.96 7.85 16.00
N LEU A 57 -35.81 8.71 15.45
CA LEU A 57 -36.47 9.78 16.17
C LEU A 57 -37.37 9.12 17.24
N ASP A 58 -37.29 9.56 18.50
CA ASP A 58 -38.45 9.99 19.30
C ASP A 58 -38.13 10.08 20.82
N CYS A 59 -38.26 11.32 21.33
CA CYS A 59 -38.80 11.72 22.64
C CYS A 59 -38.02 11.48 23.96
N PRO A 60 -38.33 12.22 25.05
CA PRO A 60 -38.08 13.65 25.25
C PRO A 60 -37.31 13.91 26.56
N LEU A 61 -36.59 15.03 26.68
CA LEU A 61 -36.16 15.53 27.99
C LEU A 61 -36.39 17.04 28.07
N MET A 62 -37.43 17.39 28.82
CA MET A 62 -37.61 18.72 29.41
C MET A 62 -36.35 19.08 30.20
N THR A 63 -35.84 20.28 29.97
CA THR A 63 -35.53 21.22 31.06
C THR A 63 -35.43 22.61 30.46
N ALA A 64 -36.49 23.38 30.67
CA ALA A 64 -36.48 24.82 30.50
C ALA A 64 -35.54 25.43 31.55
N ARG A 65 -34.60 26.28 31.12
CA ARG A 65 -34.00 27.30 31.97
C ARG A 65 -33.44 28.45 31.14
N GLY A 66 -33.98 29.64 31.40
CA GLY A 66 -33.25 30.90 31.30
C GLY A 66 -33.07 31.48 29.90
N MET A 67 -34.15 32.00 29.33
CA MET A 67 -34.06 33.09 28.35
C MET A 67 -33.39 34.29 29.02
N ASN A 68 -32.21 34.69 28.54
CA ASN A 68 -31.77 36.07 28.69
C ASN A 68 -31.51 36.67 27.31
N MET A 69 -32.42 37.59 26.99
CA MET A 69 -32.49 38.41 25.80
C MET A 69 -31.34 39.42 25.80
N LEU A 70 -30.33 39.21 24.97
CA LEU A 70 -29.50 40.32 24.50
C LEU A 70 -29.96 40.70 23.09
N LYS A 71 -30.80 41.74 23.07
CA LYS A 71 -31.20 42.48 21.87
C LYS A 71 -29.93 42.99 21.18
N SER A 72 -29.62 42.50 19.99
CA SER A 72 -28.82 43.25 19.03
C SER A 72 -29.63 43.37 17.75
N LYS A 73 -30.06 44.59 17.48
CA LYS A 73 -30.74 45.01 16.26
C LYS A 73 -29.70 45.09 15.14
N THR A 74 -30.20 45.10 13.91
CA THR A 74 -29.48 45.41 12.64
C THR A 74 -28.76 44.23 11.99
N THR A 75 -28.77 44.03 10.68
CA THR A 75 -29.63 44.48 9.57
C THR A 75 -29.23 43.54 8.44
N THR A 76 -30.24 42.99 7.77
CA THR A 76 -30.19 42.39 6.43
C THR A 76 -29.07 42.92 5.53
N LEU A 77 -28.20 42.06 4.99
CA LEU A 77 -27.75 42.25 3.61
C LEU A 77 -27.23 40.95 2.98
N ARG A 78 -27.98 40.54 1.96
CA ARG A 78 -27.63 39.55 0.95
C ARG A 78 -26.38 40.04 0.21
N TYR A 79 -25.28 39.31 0.29
CA TYR A 79 -24.18 39.38 -0.69
C TYR A 79 -23.86 37.93 -1.09
N ILE A 80 -24.49 37.48 -2.17
CA ILE A 80 -23.84 37.36 -3.48
C ILE A 80 -22.76 36.27 -3.42
N TRP A 81 -23.20 35.07 -3.77
CA TRP A 81 -22.54 34.18 -4.73
C TRP A 81 -21.17 34.69 -5.24
N MET A 82 -20.12 34.38 -4.50
CA MET A 82 -18.81 34.12 -5.11
C MET A 82 -18.35 32.76 -4.61
N ILE A 83 -18.91 31.73 -5.25
CA ILE A 83 -18.23 30.44 -5.38
C ILE A 83 -17.03 30.72 -6.28
N THR A 84 -15.92 31.17 -5.69
CA THR A 84 -14.62 30.92 -6.28
C THR A 84 -14.45 29.41 -6.27
N CYS A 85 -14.78 28.77 -7.40
CA CYS A 85 -14.24 27.46 -7.75
C CYS A 85 -12.73 27.64 -7.86
N LEU A 86 -12.05 27.61 -6.70
CA LEU A 86 -10.65 27.25 -6.65
C LEU A 86 -10.63 25.78 -7.09
N ALA A 87 -10.49 25.57 -8.39
CA ALA A 87 -10.19 24.28 -8.95
C ALA A 87 -8.88 23.83 -8.31
N ALA A 88 -8.99 23.09 -7.21
CA ALA A 88 -7.90 22.34 -6.63
C ALA A 88 -7.56 21.27 -7.68
N THR A 89 -6.70 21.63 -8.63
CA THR A 89 -5.99 20.66 -9.45
C THR A 89 -5.21 19.81 -8.47
N GLY A 90 -5.79 18.67 -8.09
CA GLY A 90 -5.14 17.70 -7.24
C GLY A 90 -3.83 17.29 -7.90
N LEU A 91 -2.70 17.68 -7.31
CA LEU A 91 -1.45 16.98 -7.56
C LEU A 91 -1.64 15.58 -7.00
N THR A 92 -2.16 14.67 -7.82
CA THR A 92 -2.04 13.24 -7.53
C THR A 92 -0.55 12.95 -7.56
N PRO A 93 0.07 12.53 -6.44
CA PRO A 93 1.46 12.13 -6.47
C PRO A 93 1.57 10.98 -7.48
N VAL A 94 2.33 11.21 -8.55
CA VAL A 94 2.67 10.16 -9.50
C VAL A 94 3.47 9.13 -8.70
N ALA A 95 2.85 7.98 -8.42
CA ALA A 95 3.54 6.86 -7.81
C ALA A 95 4.65 6.43 -8.78
N ARG A 96 5.89 6.87 -8.50
CA ARG A 96 7.05 6.46 -9.28
C ARG A 96 7.24 4.96 -9.05
N ALA A 97 7.28 4.21 -10.13
CA ALA A 97 7.58 2.78 -10.08
C ALA A 97 8.89 2.51 -9.31
N ALA A 98 8.96 1.33 -8.68
CA ALA A 98 10.16 0.89 -7.99
C ALA A 98 11.33 0.69 -8.97
N ASP A 99 12.53 1.08 -8.56
CA ASP A 99 13.76 1.02 -9.35
C ASP A 99 14.79 0.13 -8.64
N ALA A 100 15.07 -1.03 -9.23
CA ALA A 100 16.02 -1.99 -8.69
C ALA A 100 17.47 -1.44 -8.62
N THR A 101 17.85 -0.50 -9.48
CA THR A 101 19.18 0.12 -9.48
C THR A 101 19.34 1.03 -8.26
N ALA A 102 18.29 1.81 -7.94
CA ALA A 102 18.23 2.57 -6.70
C ALA A 102 18.19 1.65 -5.48
N GLY A 103 17.47 0.53 -5.56
CA GLY A 103 17.39 -0.49 -4.52
C GLY A 103 18.74 -1.12 -4.19
N ALA A 104 19.60 -1.35 -5.19
CA ALA A 104 20.97 -1.83 -4.98
C ALA A 104 21.78 -0.86 -4.10
N LYS A 105 21.63 0.45 -4.34
CA LYS A 105 22.29 1.49 -3.53
C LYS A 105 21.79 1.48 -2.09
N SER A 106 20.48 1.34 -1.89
CA SER A 106 19.91 1.20 -0.53
C SER A 106 20.43 -0.06 0.17
N TYR A 107 20.52 -1.19 -0.55
CA TYR A 107 21.11 -2.42 -0.02
C TYR A 107 22.56 -2.21 0.43
N ASP A 108 23.39 -1.53 -0.38
CA ASP A 108 24.78 -1.26 -0.03
C ASP A 108 24.91 -0.36 1.21
N ALA A 109 24.09 0.68 1.30
CA ALA A 109 24.08 1.61 2.43
C ALA A 109 23.64 0.94 3.75
N HIS A 110 22.60 0.11 3.70
CA HIS A 110 21.87 -0.37 4.87
C HIS A 110 22.16 -1.83 5.24
N CYS A 111 22.37 -2.71 4.25
CA CYS A 111 22.30 -4.16 4.42
C CYS A 111 23.64 -4.87 4.19
N ALA A 112 24.45 -4.42 3.22
CA ALA A 112 25.62 -5.15 2.72
C ALA A 112 26.71 -5.43 3.77
N ARG A 113 26.81 -4.61 4.82
CA ARG A 113 27.73 -4.85 5.94
C ARG A 113 27.38 -6.12 6.72
N CYS A 114 26.09 -6.44 6.84
CA CYS A 114 25.61 -7.56 7.64
C CYS A 114 25.14 -8.75 6.80
N HIS A 115 24.76 -8.51 5.55
CA HIS A 115 24.16 -9.51 4.68
C HIS A 115 24.98 -9.72 3.41
N SER A 116 24.80 -10.88 2.78
CA SER A 116 25.40 -11.21 1.49
C SER A 116 24.32 -11.55 0.48
N LEU A 117 24.58 -11.24 -0.78
CA LEU A 117 23.80 -11.67 -1.94
C LEU A 117 24.54 -12.75 -2.76
N ALA A 118 25.59 -13.35 -2.19
CA ALA A 118 26.35 -14.37 -2.89
C ALA A 118 25.47 -15.59 -3.22
N ASN A 119 25.73 -16.17 -4.39
CA ASN A 119 25.24 -17.48 -4.81
C ASN A 119 26.48 -18.34 -5.11
N PRO A 120 26.76 -19.43 -4.36
CA PRO A 120 25.93 -20.02 -3.32
C PRO A 120 25.77 -19.14 -2.06
N LEU A 121 24.65 -19.33 -1.35
CA LEU A 121 24.25 -18.50 -0.22
C LEU A 121 25.34 -18.48 0.87
N LYS A 122 25.87 -17.28 1.15
CA LYS A 122 26.88 -17.05 2.18
C LYS A 122 26.32 -16.23 3.33
N ASN A 123 26.50 -16.72 4.55
CA ASN A 123 26.12 -15.99 5.76
C ASN A 123 27.24 -15.04 6.21
N LYS A 124 26.86 -13.91 6.82
CA LYS A 124 27.78 -12.95 7.46
C LYS A 124 27.35 -12.78 8.92
N LYS A 125 27.33 -11.54 9.43
CA LYS A 125 26.75 -11.20 10.73
C LYS A 125 25.24 -11.54 10.76
N GLY A 126 24.55 -11.25 9.67
CA GLY A 126 23.19 -11.69 9.38
C GLY A 126 23.15 -12.85 8.35
N PRO A 127 21.98 -13.47 8.16
CA PRO A 127 21.78 -14.50 7.16
C PRO A 127 21.96 -13.97 5.73
N GLY A 128 22.34 -14.82 4.78
CA GLY A 128 22.35 -14.47 3.35
C GLY A 128 20.96 -14.09 2.84
N LEU A 129 20.89 -13.10 1.95
CA LEU A 129 19.64 -12.56 1.40
C LEU A 129 19.37 -12.97 -0.06
N PHE A 130 20.29 -13.70 -0.69
CA PHE A 130 20.01 -14.37 -1.96
C PHE A 130 18.81 -15.31 -1.80
N GLY A 131 17.80 -15.22 -2.67
CA GLY A 131 16.55 -15.97 -2.59
C GLY A 131 15.71 -15.67 -1.36
N VAL A 132 15.78 -14.45 -0.79
CA VAL A 132 14.98 -14.10 0.41
C VAL A 132 13.50 -13.93 0.10
N SER A 133 13.16 -13.39 -1.07
CA SER A 133 11.76 -13.20 -1.47
C SER A 133 11.07 -14.55 -1.66
N GLY A 134 10.01 -14.79 -0.88
CA GLY A 134 9.28 -16.05 -0.82
C GLY A 134 9.85 -17.10 0.13
N ARG A 135 10.98 -16.84 0.81
CA ARG A 135 11.56 -17.76 1.79
C ARG A 135 10.89 -17.63 3.16
N ALA A 136 10.76 -18.73 3.90
CA ALA A 136 10.31 -18.69 5.28
C ALA A 136 11.28 -17.90 6.18
N ALA A 137 10.77 -17.13 7.14
CA ALA A 137 11.58 -16.49 8.17
C ALA A 137 12.39 -17.52 8.96
N GLY A 138 13.58 -17.15 9.43
CA GLY A 138 14.41 -18.03 10.24
C GLY A 138 14.99 -19.25 9.50
N SER A 139 14.89 -19.33 8.17
CA SER A 139 15.21 -20.57 7.42
C SER A 139 16.43 -20.51 6.50
N ALA A 140 17.20 -19.40 6.46
CA ALA A 140 18.35 -19.32 5.56
C ALA A 140 19.37 -20.44 5.85
N PRO A 141 19.80 -21.22 4.83
CA PRO A 141 20.69 -22.35 5.01
C PRO A 141 21.97 -21.99 5.78
N GLY A 142 22.31 -22.82 6.77
CA GLY A 142 23.53 -22.67 7.56
C GLY A 142 23.55 -21.50 8.55
N TYR A 143 22.52 -20.64 8.63
CA TYR A 143 22.46 -19.59 9.64
C TYR A 143 21.74 -20.06 10.89
N ARG A 144 22.47 -20.18 12.01
CA ARG A 144 21.92 -20.68 13.30
C ARG A 144 21.58 -19.58 14.31
N LYS A 145 22.11 -18.36 14.13
CA LYS A 145 22.06 -17.27 15.12
C LYS A 145 20.77 -16.41 15.03
N TYR A 146 19.65 -17.03 14.68
CA TYR A 146 18.35 -16.34 14.69
C TYR A 146 17.91 -16.06 16.13
N SER A 147 17.20 -14.95 16.32
CA SER A 147 16.45 -14.68 17.55
C SER A 147 15.29 -15.68 17.67
N GLU A 148 14.84 -15.93 18.89
CA GLU A 148 13.64 -16.76 19.13
C GLU A 148 12.41 -16.18 18.44
N ALA A 149 12.27 -14.85 18.44
CA ALA A 149 11.22 -14.16 17.70
C ALA A 149 11.24 -14.47 16.20
N MET A 150 12.43 -14.48 15.57
CA MET A 150 12.55 -14.78 14.14
C MET A 150 12.30 -16.26 13.82
N LYS A 151 12.67 -17.17 14.71
CA LYS A 151 12.43 -18.63 14.55
C LYS A 151 10.95 -18.98 14.65
N THR A 152 10.24 -18.32 15.57
CA THR A 152 8.82 -18.57 15.85
C THR A 152 7.86 -17.69 15.05
N ALA A 153 8.40 -16.77 14.23
CA ALA A 153 7.62 -15.79 13.47
C ALA A 153 6.60 -16.42 12.50
N ASN A 154 6.80 -17.69 12.10
CA ASN A 154 5.95 -18.46 11.18
C ASN A 154 5.43 -17.63 9.99
N LEU A 155 6.34 -16.87 9.36
CA LEU A 155 6.02 -15.99 8.24
C LEU A 155 6.86 -16.33 7.02
N THR A 156 6.32 -16.00 5.86
CA THR A 156 7.03 -16.01 4.58
C THR A 156 7.38 -14.58 4.18
N TRP A 157 8.59 -14.37 3.68
CA TRP A 157 9.04 -13.05 3.23
C TRP A 157 8.37 -12.65 1.91
N THR A 158 7.16 -12.10 2.01
CA THR A 158 6.48 -11.41 0.91
C THR A 158 6.97 -9.96 0.79
N PRO A 159 6.72 -9.27 -0.33
CA PRO A 159 7.09 -7.86 -0.48
C PRO A 159 6.52 -6.96 0.63
N ASP A 160 5.26 -7.14 1.04
CA ASP A 160 4.64 -6.40 2.16
C ASP A 160 5.39 -6.61 3.48
N LYS A 161 5.76 -7.86 3.75
CA LYS A 161 6.43 -8.23 5.00
C LYS A 161 7.87 -7.74 5.01
N LEU A 162 8.54 -7.73 3.86
CA LEU A 162 9.85 -7.12 3.70
C LEU A 162 9.77 -5.60 3.90
N ASP A 163 8.81 -4.90 3.27
CA ASP A 163 8.60 -3.45 3.44
C ASP A 163 8.35 -3.09 4.91
N ALA A 164 7.42 -3.79 5.58
CA ALA A 164 7.13 -3.56 6.99
C ALA A 164 8.36 -3.82 7.89
N TYR A 165 9.13 -4.87 7.59
CA TYR A 165 10.30 -5.25 8.40
C TYR A 165 11.47 -4.27 8.22
N VAL A 166 11.68 -3.75 7.01
CA VAL A 166 12.70 -2.73 6.76
C VAL A 166 12.23 -1.32 7.16
N THR A 167 10.92 -1.09 7.33
CA THR A 167 10.40 0.12 7.96
C THR A 167 10.78 0.16 9.44
N ASN A 168 10.41 -0.89 10.20
CA ASN A 168 10.77 -1.02 11.60
C ASN A 168 10.77 -2.48 12.05
N SER A 169 11.95 -3.07 12.09
CA SER A 169 12.12 -4.50 12.41
C SER A 169 11.69 -4.85 13.83
N ARG A 170 11.91 -3.95 14.80
CA ARG A 170 11.58 -4.20 16.21
C ARG A 170 10.09 -4.04 16.49
N ALA A 171 9.41 -3.17 15.77
CA ALA A 171 7.96 -3.05 15.85
C ALA A 171 7.27 -4.26 15.20
N MET A 172 7.77 -4.71 14.04
CA MET A 172 7.17 -5.86 13.34
C MET A 172 7.46 -7.20 14.02
N LEU A 173 8.68 -7.42 14.52
CA LEU A 173 9.07 -8.62 15.25
C LEU A 173 9.76 -8.24 16.56
N PRO A 174 9.00 -7.95 17.63
CA PRO A 174 9.56 -7.70 18.95
C PRO A 174 10.46 -8.86 19.39
N GLY A 175 11.66 -8.55 19.89
CA GLY A 175 12.67 -9.55 20.23
C GLY A 175 13.60 -9.95 19.07
N THR A 176 13.45 -9.37 17.88
CA THR A 176 14.46 -9.53 16.82
C THR A 176 15.82 -8.98 17.26
N THR A 177 16.89 -9.73 16.97
CA THR A 177 18.28 -9.34 17.26
C THR A 177 18.89 -8.48 16.16
N MET A 178 18.15 -8.21 15.07
CA MET A 178 18.60 -7.37 13.98
C MET A 178 18.68 -5.90 14.42
N LYS A 179 19.91 -5.41 14.64
CA LYS A 179 20.19 -4.01 14.97
C LYS A 179 20.09 -3.12 13.72
N PHE A 180 18.87 -2.81 13.32
CA PHE A 180 18.56 -1.92 12.20
C PHE A 180 17.78 -0.70 12.68
N LYS A 181 18.00 0.46 12.05
CA LYS A 181 17.29 1.71 12.36
C LYS A 181 15.96 1.83 11.62
N GLY A 182 15.79 1.10 10.51
CA GLY A 182 14.67 1.26 9.60
C GLY A 182 14.98 2.22 8.45
N ILE A 183 14.16 2.17 7.40
CA ILE A 183 14.15 3.10 6.27
C ILE A 183 12.80 3.81 6.26
N SER A 184 12.79 5.11 6.54
CA SER A 184 11.55 5.88 6.67
C SER A 184 10.93 6.22 5.31
N GLU A 185 11.76 6.43 4.29
CA GLU A 185 11.32 6.86 2.96
C GLU A 185 10.62 5.72 2.20
N PRO A 186 9.31 5.82 1.89
CA PRO A 186 8.57 4.75 1.23
C PRO A 186 9.13 4.38 -0.15
N LYS A 187 9.61 5.37 -0.93
CA LYS A 187 10.17 5.10 -2.25
C LYS A 187 11.44 4.25 -2.16
N GLU A 188 12.30 4.55 -1.19
CA GLU A 188 13.55 3.81 -0.98
C GLU A 188 13.26 2.35 -0.56
N ARG A 189 12.27 2.13 0.30
CA ARG A 189 11.88 0.76 0.67
C ARG A 189 11.34 -0.02 -0.51
N ALA A 190 10.46 0.59 -1.32
CA ALA A 190 9.93 -0.04 -2.52
C ALA A 190 11.05 -0.45 -3.48
N ASP A 191 12.04 0.42 -3.67
CA ASP A 191 13.22 0.17 -4.50
C ASP A 191 14.06 -0.99 -3.95
N LEU A 192 14.31 -1.01 -2.63
CA LEU A 192 15.04 -2.09 -1.95
C LEU A 192 14.31 -3.43 -2.08
N VAL A 193 12.99 -3.46 -1.86
CA VAL A 193 12.18 -4.67 -1.94
C VAL A 193 12.17 -5.21 -3.38
N GLU A 194 12.06 -4.33 -4.37
CA GLU A 194 12.14 -4.70 -5.79
C GLU A 194 13.53 -5.23 -6.16
N PHE A 195 14.60 -4.64 -5.63
CA PHE A 195 15.96 -5.15 -5.82
C PHE A 195 16.13 -6.55 -5.19
N LEU A 196 15.62 -6.76 -3.97
CA LEU A 196 15.68 -8.05 -3.27
C LEU A 196 14.82 -9.14 -3.94
N SER A 197 13.70 -8.77 -4.57
CA SER A 197 12.83 -9.69 -5.30
C SER A 197 13.54 -10.36 -6.47
N LYS A 198 14.49 -9.65 -7.08
CA LYS A 198 15.32 -10.08 -8.20
C LYS A 198 16.52 -10.95 -7.80
N GLN A 199 16.82 -11.08 -6.52
CA GLN A 199 17.92 -11.91 -6.03
C GLN A 199 17.42 -13.35 -5.88
N LYS A 200 17.47 -14.16 -6.95
CA LYS A 200 17.00 -15.55 -6.97
C LYS A 200 17.95 -16.44 -7.76
#